data_AF-A0A383BFZ7-F1
#
_entry.id   AF-A0A383BFZ7-F1
#
_cell.length_a   1.000
_cell.length_b   1.000
_cell.length_c   1.000
_cell.angle_alpha   90.00
_cell.angle_beta   90.00
_cell.angle_gamma   90.00
#
_symmetry.space_group_name_H-M   'P 1'
#
loop_
_entity.id
_entity.type
_entity.pdbx_description
1 polymer ?
#
loop_
_entity_poly.entity_id
_entity_poly.type
_entity_poly.pdbx_seq_one_letter_code
_entity_poly.pdbx_strand_id
1 'polypeptide(L)'
;YEIHLQLNDIAHAFKAGHRIRISLSNTLWPLFWPSPEAVTLTLESGSSHLSLPVRTDCSGDGDLTAFESPESAIPQSAQELQPESFLREIERDEANGITRLRVESDTGMVSLTELDWEHGSVSRQFYEITDGEPNSNKEHLHWTMRFRRPDAGLDVRTETHSTLQSTATEFHFSASLEAFEGEDRVYFSEWERKFPRDLN
;
A
#
# COMPACT_ATOMS: atom_id res chain seq x y z
N TYR A 1 -11.14 22.73 -17.80
CA TYR A 1 -11.96 21.53 -18.04
C TYR A 1 -12.86 21.35 -16.81
N GLU A 2 -14.02 20.73 -16.95
CA GLU A 2 -14.89 20.41 -15.82
C GLU A 2 -14.69 18.93 -15.47
N ILE A 3 -14.53 18.63 -14.18
CA ILE A 3 -14.39 17.26 -13.68
C ILE A 3 -15.49 16.96 -12.68
N HIS A 4 -15.99 15.73 -12.73
CA HIS A 4 -16.89 15.16 -11.73
C HIS A 4 -16.16 13.99 -11.09
N LEU A 5 -15.82 14.12 -9.81
CA LEU A 5 -15.12 13.09 -9.04
C LEU A 5 -16.08 12.51 -8.00
N GLN A 6 -16.47 11.26 -8.19
CA GLN A 6 -17.20 10.51 -7.18
C GLN A 6 -16.24 10.17 -6.03
N LEU A 7 -16.58 10.54 -4.80
CA LEU A 7 -15.85 10.15 -3.61
C LEU A 7 -16.37 8.81 -3.08
N ASN A 8 -15.60 8.18 -2.20
CA ASN A 8 -16.04 6.96 -1.49
C ASN A 8 -17.35 7.22 -0.74
N ASP A 9 -18.22 6.21 -0.70
CA ASP A 9 -19.47 6.27 0.06
C ASP A 9 -19.20 6.40 1.56
N ILE A 10 -20.04 7.18 2.24
CA ILE A 10 -19.94 7.41 3.68
C ILE A 10 -21.32 7.34 4.35
N ALA A 11 -21.33 6.87 5.58
CA ALA A 11 -22.44 7.05 6.51
C ALA A 11 -21.92 7.81 7.74
N HIS A 12 -22.07 9.14 7.74
CA HIS A 12 -21.51 9.99 8.79
C HIS A 12 -22.49 11.09 9.23
N ALA A 13 -22.52 11.36 10.54
CA ALA A 13 -23.29 12.44 11.14
C ALA A 13 -22.36 13.56 11.64
N PHE A 14 -22.35 14.70 10.94
CA PHE A 14 -21.58 15.89 11.34
C PHE A 14 -22.26 16.62 12.49
N LYS A 15 -21.76 16.45 13.72
CA LYS A 15 -22.32 17.10 14.91
C LYS A 15 -22.06 18.60 14.93
N ALA A 16 -22.85 19.35 15.70
CA ALA A 16 -22.65 20.77 15.91
C ALA A 16 -21.21 21.07 16.38
N GLY A 17 -20.58 22.09 15.79
CA GLY A 17 -19.18 22.45 16.03
C GLY A 17 -18.17 21.77 15.09
N HIS A 18 -18.57 20.74 14.34
CA HIS A 18 -17.71 20.12 13.33
C HIS A 18 -17.65 20.97 12.05
N ARG A 19 -16.61 20.74 11.25
CA ARG A 19 -16.41 21.37 9.94
C ARG A 19 -16.05 20.31 8.91
N ILE A 20 -16.51 20.52 7.68
CA ILE A 20 -16.09 19.74 6.52
C ILE A 20 -14.86 20.45 5.94
N ARG A 21 -13.78 19.69 5.70
CA ARG A 21 -12.56 20.17 5.04
C ARG A 21 -12.33 19.34 3.80
N ILE A 22 -12.11 20.02 2.68
CA ILE A 22 -11.65 19.42 1.42
C ILE A 22 -10.17 19.75 1.28
N SER A 23 -9.37 18.74 1.01
CA SER A 23 -7.96 18.88 0.68
C SER A 23 -7.74 18.29 -0.71
N LEU A 24 -7.10 19.05 -1.60
CA LEU A 24 -6.73 18.61 -2.94
C LEU A 24 -5.21 18.60 -3.03
N SER A 25 -4.66 17.51 -3.55
CA SER A 25 -3.24 17.38 -3.88
C SER A 25 -3.10 16.75 -5.25
N ASN A 26 -2.15 17.23 -6.05
CA ASN A 26 -1.78 16.63 -7.32
C ASN A 26 -0.63 15.63 -7.19
N THR A 27 -0.12 15.43 -5.97
CA THR A 27 0.95 14.48 -5.66
C THR A 27 0.62 13.75 -4.36
N LEU A 28 0.82 12.43 -4.35
CA LEU A 28 0.65 11.60 -3.16
C LEU A 28 1.79 10.58 -3.07
N TRP A 29 3.01 11.01 -3.39
CA TRP A 29 4.19 10.18 -3.25
C TRP A 29 4.37 9.73 -1.79
N PRO A 30 4.74 8.46 -1.53
CA PRO A 30 5.10 7.40 -2.49
C PRO A 30 3.90 6.57 -3.00
N LEU A 31 2.68 6.83 -2.51
CA LEU A 31 1.52 5.98 -2.78
C LEU A 31 1.11 5.97 -4.26
N PHE A 32 1.22 7.11 -4.92
CA PHE A 32 1.05 7.21 -6.36
C PHE A 32 2.35 7.69 -7.01
N TRP A 33 2.68 7.09 -8.15
CA TRP A 33 3.78 7.54 -8.98
C TRP A 33 3.55 9.00 -9.39
N PRO A 34 4.57 9.88 -9.43
CA PRO A 34 4.38 11.26 -9.86
C PRO A 34 3.81 11.38 -11.28
N SER A 35 3.33 12.55 -11.69
CA SER A 35 3.06 12.85 -13.10
C SER A 35 4.35 12.88 -13.93
N PRO A 36 4.32 12.75 -15.27
CA PRO A 36 5.53 12.78 -16.10
C PRO A 36 6.32 14.09 -16.05
N GLU A 37 5.63 15.18 -15.76
CA GLU A 37 6.17 16.53 -15.63
C GLU A 37 5.59 17.22 -14.39
N ALA A 38 6.28 18.25 -13.91
CA ALA A 38 5.77 19.07 -12.83
C ALA A 38 4.62 19.94 -13.34
N VAL A 39 3.46 19.87 -12.67
CA VAL A 39 2.27 20.61 -13.06
C VAL A 39 1.77 21.48 -11.92
N THR A 40 1.19 22.63 -12.29
CA THR A 40 0.46 23.50 -11.37
C THR A 40 -1.03 23.34 -11.64
N LEU A 41 -1.79 22.92 -10.62
CA LEU A 41 -3.25 22.90 -10.71
C LEU A 41 -3.83 24.20 -10.14
N THR A 42 -4.72 24.82 -10.92
CA THR A 42 -5.51 25.98 -10.49
C THR A 42 -6.96 25.54 -10.34
N LEU A 43 -7.55 25.73 -9.15
CA LEU A 43 -8.94 25.40 -8.88
C LEU A 43 -9.81 26.67 -8.87
N GLU A 44 -10.86 26.67 -9.68
CA GLU A 44 -11.87 27.73 -9.67
C GLU A 44 -12.91 27.47 -8.56
N SER A 45 -12.66 28.02 -7.36
CA SER A 45 -13.48 27.75 -6.17
C SER A 45 -14.92 28.27 -6.26
N GLY A 46 -15.22 29.26 -7.10
CA GLY A 46 -16.56 29.83 -7.24
C GLY A 46 -17.54 28.97 -8.05
N SER A 47 -17.03 28.19 -9.00
CA SER A 47 -17.80 27.25 -9.84
C SER A 47 -17.73 25.81 -9.32
N SER A 48 -16.72 25.50 -8.50
CA SER A 48 -16.56 24.19 -7.85
C SER A 48 -17.50 24.03 -6.66
N HIS A 49 -18.07 22.83 -6.49
CA HIS A 49 -18.96 22.52 -5.37
C HIS A 49 -18.73 21.09 -4.87
N LEU A 50 -19.10 20.84 -3.60
CA LEU A 50 -19.15 19.51 -3.01
C LEU A 50 -20.63 19.14 -2.82
N SER A 51 -21.07 18.10 -3.52
CA SER A 51 -22.39 17.51 -3.33
C SER A 51 -22.29 16.35 -2.35
N LEU A 52 -23.00 16.45 -1.22
CA LEU A 52 -23.10 15.36 -0.24
C LEU A 52 -24.50 14.75 -0.29
N PRO A 53 -24.62 13.42 -0.31
CA PRO A 53 -25.92 12.77 -0.11
C PRO A 53 -26.37 13.03 1.33
N VAL A 54 -27.52 13.69 1.50
CA VAL A 54 -28.14 13.92 2.81
C VAL A 54 -29.29 12.95 2.96
N ARG A 55 -29.15 12.01 3.89
CA ARG A 55 -30.24 11.13 4.30
C ARG A 55 -31.18 11.91 5.22
N THR A 56 -32.44 12.05 4.82
CA THR A 56 -33.51 12.56 5.67
C THR A 56 -34.06 11.46 6.58
N ASP A 57 -34.62 11.83 7.72
CA ASP A 57 -35.32 10.88 8.59
C ASP A 57 -36.49 10.23 7.83
N CYS A 58 -36.61 8.91 7.97
CA CYS A 58 -37.69 8.12 7.35
C CYS A 58 -38.60 7.56 8.44
N SER A 59 -39.91 7.40 8.15
CA SER A 59 -40.91 7.00 9.14
C SER A 59 -40.65 5.63 9.79
N GLY A 60 -39.88 4.74 9.14
CA GLY A 60 -39.52 3.42 9.66
C GLY A 60 -38.21 3.37 10.46
N ASP A 61 -37.52 4.50 10.64
CA ASP A 61 -36.21 4.51 11.33
C ASP A 61 -36.29 4.04 12.79
N GLY A 62 -37.41 4.34 13.45
CA GLY A 62 -37.68 3.89 14.82
C GLY A 62 -38.05 2.41 14.94
N ASP A 63 -38.40 1.76 13.82
CA ASP A 63 -38.78 0.35 13.75
C ASP A 63 -37.59 -0.55 13.38
N LEU A 64 -36.42 0.02 13.13
CA LEU A 64 -35.22 -0.74 12.80
C LEU A 64 -34.81 -1.62 13.99
N THR A 65 -34.60 -2.91 13.70
CA THR A 65 -34.08 -3.85 14.69
C THR A 65 -32.65 -3.47 15.05
N ALA A 66 -32.34 -3.42 16.35
CA ALA A 66 -30.97 -3.22 16.78
C ALA A 66 -30.08 -4.33 16.21
N PHE A 67 -28.85 -3.99 15.82
CA PHE A 67 -27.88 -5.01 15.48
C PHE A 67 -27.69 -5.96 16.66
N GLU A 68 -27.62 -7.25 16.35
CA GLU A 68 -27.21 -8.26 17.31
C GLU A 68 -25.74 -8.02 17.73
N SER A 69 -25.28 -8.77 18.72
CA SER A 69 -23.87 -8.72 19.09
C SER A 69 -23.01 -9.11 17.88
N PRO A 70 -21.87 -8.44 17.64
CA PRO A 70 -20.98 -8.80 16.55
C PRO A 70 -20.61 -10.29 16.61
N GLU A 71 -20.76 -10.98 15.49
CA GLU A 71 -20.32 -12.36 15.35
C GLU A 71 -18.90 -12.40 14.78
N SER A 72 -18.07 -13.30 15.31
CA SER A 72 -16.74 -13.61 14.78
C SER A 72 -16.50 -15.10 14.89
N ALA A 73 -15.71 -15.65 13.95
CA ALA A 73 -15.13 -16.97 14.13
C ALA A 73 -14.22 -17.00 15.36
N ILE A 74 -14.03 -18.19 15.93
CA ILE A 74 -13.02 -18.42 16.96
C ILE A 74 -11.65 -18.10 16.33
N PRO A 75 -10.81 -17.26 16.96
CA PRO A 75 -9.47 -16.97 16.45
C PRO A 75 -8.67 -18.25 16.26
N GLN A 76 -7.93 -18.34 15.16
CA GLN A 76 -7.03 -19.45 14.90
C GLN A 76 -6.00 -19.56 16.04
N SER A 77 -5.83 -20.77 16.59
CA SER A 77 -4.79 -21.05 17.58
C SER A 77 -3.41 -20.85 16.94
N ALA A 78 -2.64 -19.89 17.46
CA ALA A 78 -1.36 -19.49 16.90
C ALA A 78 -0.34 -19.24 18.02
N GLN A 79 0.92 -19.62 17.76
CA GLN A 79 2.07 -19.37 18.62
C GLN A 79 3.09 -18.50 17.87
N GLU A 80 3.53 -17.43 18.49
CA GLU A 80 4.66 -16.63 17.98
C GLU A 80 5.97 -17.43 18.11
N LEU A 81 6.69 -17.55 16.99
CA LEU A 81 8.03 -18.15 16.93
C LEU A 81 9.12 -17.09 16.87
N GLN A 82 8.85 -16.00 16.14
CA GLN A 82 9.69 -14.81 16.05
C GLN A 82 8.78 -13.58 16.09
N PRO A 83 9.18 -12.51 16.80
CA PRO A 83 8.34 -11.33 16.94
C PRO A 83 8.24 -10.54 15.63
N GLU A 84 7.12 -9.88 15.43
CA GLU A 84 6.96 -8.89 14.37
C GLU A 84 7.80 -7.63 14.62
N SER A 85 8.13 -6.92 13.55
CA SER A 85 8.77 -5.61 13.64
C SER A 85 8.33 -4.69 12.50
N PHE A 86 8.37 -3.39 12.77
CA PHE A 86 7.99 -2.37 11.79
C PHE A 86 8.93 -1.17 11.87
N LEU A 87 9.43 -0.76 10.72
CA LEU A 87 10.24 0.44 10.54
C LEU A 87 9.60 1.29 9.43
N ARG A 88 9.46 2.59 9.71
CA ARG A 88 9.14 3.58 8.70
C ARG A 88 9.96 4.83 8.93
N GLU A 89 10.95 5.04 8.08
CA GLU A 89 11.93 6.12 8.20
C GLU A 89 11.88 7.02 6.97
N ILE A 90 11.82 8.33 7.21
CA ILE A 90 11.94 9.35 6.17
C ILE A 90 13.23 10.12 6.41
N GLU A 91 14.08 10.14 5.40
CA GLU A 91 15.31 10.93 5.36
C GLU A 91 15.15 12.05 4.33
N ARG A 92 15.56 13.26 4.71
CA ARG A 92 15.55 14.43 3.84
C ARG A 92 16.95 15.01 3.71
N ASP A 93 17.48 14.99 2.51
CA ASP A 93 18.70 15.71 2.12
C ASP A 93 18.32 17.08 1.57
N GLU A 94 18.39 18.10 2.41
CA GLU A 94 18.04 19.48 2.03
C GLU A 94 19.03 20.12 1.06
N ALA A 95 20.28 19.66 1.00
CA ALA A 95 21.28 20.24 0.11
C ALA A 95 21.04 19.82 -1.35
N ASN A 96 20.58 18.58 -1.55
CA ASN A 96 20.31 18.03 -2.87
C ASN A 96 18.81 17.93 -3.19
N GLY A 97 17.93 18.29 -2.25
CA GLY A 97 16.48 18.20 -2.41
C GLY A 97 15.97 16.77 -2.58
N ILE A 98 16.62 15.78 -1.95
CA ILE A 98 16.28 14.36 -2.08
C ILE A 98 15.51 13.90 -0.84
N THR A 99 14.36 13.26 -1.06
CA THR A 99 13.61 12.56 -0.01
C THR A 99 13.73 11.06 -0.21
N ARG A 100 14.11 10.35 0.84
CA ARG A 100 14.15 8.87 0.88
C ARG A 100 13.16 8.36 1.90
N LEU A 101 12.44 7.30 1.54
CA LEU A 101 11.56 6.57 2.45
C LEU A 101 12.01 5.11 2.50
N ARG A 102 12.20 4.61 3.72
CA ARG A 102 12.44 3.20 4.01
C ARG A 102 11.27 2.66 4.81
N VAL A 103 10.68 1.57 4.35
CA VAL A 103 9.65 0.84 5.08
C VAL A 103 10.09 -0.61 5.20
N GLU A 104 10.13 -1.14 6.41
CA GLU A 104 10.29 -2.57 6.66
C GLU A 104 9.10 -3.04 7.48
N SER A 105 8.43 -4.08 7.00
CA SER A 105 7.32 -4.73 7.69
C SER A 105 7.65 -6.21 7.77
N ASP A 106 8.06 -6.65 8.95
CA ASP A 106 8.34 -8.04 9.28
C ASP A 106 7.19 -8.57 10.13
N THR A 107 6.48 -9.58 9.65
CA THR A 107 5.39 -10.21 10.42
C THR A 107 5.91 -11.15 11.51
N GLY A 108 7.23 -11.29 11.64
CA GLY A 108 7.84 -12.36 12.39
C GLY A 108 7.52 -13.72 11.76
N MET A 109 7.57 -14.76 12.59
CA MET A 109 7.15 -16.12 12.23
C MET A 109 6.10 -16.58 13.23
N VAL A 110 5.01 -17.13 12.72
CA VAL A 110 3.89 -17.65 13.51
C VAL A 110 3.66 -19.13 13.17
N SER A 111 3.39 -19.95 14.18
CA SER A 111 2.95 -21.34 14.06
C SER A 111 1.45 -21.45 14.32
N LEU A 112 0.69 -21.95 13.36
CA LEU A 112 -0.71 -22.32 13.49
C LEU A 112 -0.79 -23.71 14.10
N THR A 113 -0.97 -23.78 15.42
CA THR A 113 -0.74 -25.00 16.23
C THR A 113 -1.68 -26.16 15.92
N GLU A 114 -2.84 -25.89 15.32
CA GLU A 114 -3.81 -26.92 14.92
C GLU A 114 -3.58 -27.45 13.50
N LEU A 115 -2.79 -26.74 12.69
CA LEU A 115 -2.57 -27.05 11.27
C LEU A 115 -1.14 -27.50 10.97
N ASP A 116 -0.24 -27.44 11.97
CA ASP A 116 1.20 -27.70 11.84
C ASP A 116 1.88 -26.83 10.76
N TRP A 117 1.34 -25.63 10.55
CA TRP A 117 1.84 -24.67 9.57
C TRP A 117 2.55 -23.52 10.25
N GLU A 118 3.73 -23.15 9.74
CA GLU A 118 4.42 -21.92 10.12
C GLU A 118 4.53 -20.99 8.92
N HIS A 119 4.34 -19.69 9.14
CA HIS A 119 4.53 -18.71 8.08
C HIS A 119 5.06 -17.38 8.62
N GLY A 120 5.68 -16.63 7.72
CA GLY A 120 6.18 -15.30 7.99
C GLY A 120 6.58 -14.59 6.71
N SER A 121 6.60 -13.27 6.75
CA SER A 121 6.94 -12.43 5.60
C SER A 121 7.68 -11.18 6.04
N VAL A 122 8.61 -10.74 5.21
CA VAL A 122 9.28 -9.45 5.37
C VAL A 122 9.21 -8.67 4.08
N SER A 123 8.55 -7.52 4.11
CA SER A 123 8.52 -6.55 3.02
C SER A 123 9.48 -5.42 3.33
N ARG A 124 10.45 -5.19 2.45
CA ARG A 124 11.44 -4.12 2.52
C ARG A 124 11.26 -3.21 1.31
N GLN A 125 10.89 -1.97 1.57
CA GLN A 125 10.53 -1.00 0.54
C GLN A 125 11.45 0.21 0.66
N PHE A 126 12.04 0.61 -0.46
CA PHE A 126 12.89 1.79 -0.56
C PHE A 126 12.35 2.68 -1.68
N TYR A 127 12.14 3.95 -1.35
CA TYR A 127 11.71 4.97 -2.28
C TYR A 127 12.67 6.15 -2.24
N GLU A 128 12.91 6.77 -3.39
CA GLU A 128 13.70 8.00 -3.52
C GLU A 128 13.06 8.93 -4.54
N ILE A 129 13.02 10.23 -4.26
CA ILE A 129 12.61 11.27 -5.23
C ILE A 129 13.35 12.58 -4.97
N THR A 130 13.67 13.30 -6.03
CA THR A 130 14.24 14.66 -6.02
C THR A 130 13.16 15.69 -6.28
N ASP A 131 13.18 16.78 -5.52
CA ASP A 131 12.27 17.91 -5.67
C ASP A 131 12.28 18.49 -7.09
N GLY A 132 11.09 18.78 -7.62
CA GLY A 132 10.93 19.37 -8.96
C GLY A 132 11.21 18.41 -10.12
N GLU A 133 11.75 17.21 -9.85
CA GLU A 133 12.16 16.23 -10.85
C GLU A 133 11.29 14.97 -10.74
N PRO A 134 10.04 14.95 -11.23
CA PRO A 134 9.13 13.82 -11.03
C PRO A 134 9.63 12.48 -11.59
N ASN A 135 10.50 12.51 -12.61
CA ASN A 135 11.09 11.33 -13.21
C ASN A 135 12.31 10.78 -12.43
N SER A 136 12.73 11.48 -11.38
CA SER A 136 13.76 10.98 -10.46
C SER A 136 13.22 9.90 -9.50
N ASN A 137 11.90 9.70 -9.45
CA ASN A 137 11.29 8.70 -8.57
C ASN A 137 11.85 7.30 -8.85
N LYS A 138 12.27 6.63 -7.79
CA LYS A 138 12.75 5.24 -7.83
C LYS A 138 12.10 4.48 -6.69
N GLU A 139 11.62 3.29 -7.01
CA GLU A 139 11.11 2.33 -6.04
C GLU A 139 11.93 1.06 -6.15
N HIS A 140 12.33 0.50 -5.01
CA HIS A 140 12.92 -0.83 -4.90
C HIS A 140 12.21 -1.59 -3.80
N LEU A 141 11.65 -2.75 -4.14
CA LEU A 141 10.95 -3.63 -3.22
C LEU A 141 11.71 -4.95 -3.13
N HIS A 142 11.90 -5.43 -1.91
CA HIS A 142 12.37 -6.78 -1.63
C HIS A 142 11.37 -7.44 -0.69
N TRP A 143 10.75 -8.52 -1.15
CA TRP A 143 9.83 -9.33 -0.34
C TRP A 143 10.42 -10.70 -0.08
N THR A 144 10.42 -11.13 1.18
CA THR A 144 10.69 -12.50 1.60
C THR A 144 9.39 -13.10 2.13
N MET A 145 9.01 -14.29 1.66
CA MET A 145 7.91 -15.07 2.23
C MET A 145 8.46 -16.45 2.60
N ARG A 146 8.12 -16.95 3.79
CA ARG A 146 8.50 -18.29 4.22
C ARG A 146 7.30 -19.06 4.73
N PHE A 147 7.25 -20.33 4.36
CA PHE A 147 6.21 -21.27 4.69
C PHE A 147 6.86 -22.58 5.12
N ARG A 148 6.53 -23.08 6.31
CA ARG A 148 7.11 -24.32 6.83
C ARG A 148 6.03 -25.23 7.34
N ARG A 149 6.26 -26.51 7.20
CA ARG A 149 5.44 -27.56 7.79
C ARG A 149 6.37 -28.61 8.39
N PRO A 150 6.76 -28.45 9.67
CA PRO A 150 7.83 -29.25 10.30
C PRO A 150 7.54 -30.76 10.36
N ASP A 151 6.29 -31.17 10.57
CA ASP A 151 5.87 -32.59 10.60
C ASP A 151 6.15 -33.31 9.26
N ALA A 152 6.04 -32.58 8.14
CA ALA A 152 6.28 -33.07 6.80
C ALA A 152 7.69 -32.75 6.26
N GLY A 153 8.51 -32.03 7.02
CA GLY A 153 9.83 -31.57 6.58
C GLY A 153 9.81 -30.56 5.43
N LEU A 154 8.68 -29.85 5.23
CA LEU A 154 8.54 -28.83 4.21
C LEU A 154 9.07 -27.49 4.73
N ASP A 155 9.93 -26.85 3.96
CA ASP A 155 10.42 -25.50 4.22
C ASP A 155 10.59 -24.80 2.87
N VAL A 156 9.72 -23.83 2.58
CA VAL A 156 9.69 -23.11 1.32
C VAL A 156 9.89 -21.64 1.59
N ARG A 157 10.82 -21.03 0.87
CA ARG A 157 11.05 -19.58 0.89
C ARG A 157 11.00 -19.03 -0.52
N THR A 158 10.36 -17.89 -0.70
CA THR A 158 10.48 -17.09 -1.92
C THR A 158 11.07 -15.72 -1.60
N GLU A 159 11.94 -15.26 -2.49
CA GLU A 159 12.49 -13.91 -2.45
C GLU A 159 12.17 -13.22 -3.77
N THR A 160 11.55 -12.05 -3.72
CA THR A 160 11.31 -11.22 -4.90
C THR A 160 12.01 -9.89 -4.74
N HIS A 161 12.70 -9.44 -5.78
CA HIS A 161 13.17 -8.07 -5.89
C HIS A 161 12.48 -7.41 -7.06
N SER A 162 12.08 -6.16 -6.93
CA SER A 162 11.55 -5.38 -8.05
C SER A 162 11.97 -3.94 -7.96
N THR A 163 12.36 -3.36 -9.09
CA THR A 163 12.64 -1.93 -9.23
C THR A 163 11.69 -1.33 -10.25
N LEU A 164 11.14 -0.16 -9.92
CA LEU A 164 10.40 0.66 -10.88
C LEU A 164 11.06 2.03 -10.96
N GLN A 165 11.17 2.53 -12.18
CA GLN A 165 11.63 3.88 -12.53
C GLN A 165 10.81 4.38 -13.72
N SER A 166 10.85 5.68 -13.99
CA SER A 166 10.12 6.26 -15.11
C SER A 166 10.92 7.30 -15.87
N THR A 167 10.69 7.39 -17.17
CA THR A 167 10.96 8.58 -17.97
C THR A 167 9.66 9.37 -18.14
N ALA A 168 9.70 10.48 -18.89
CA ALA A 168 8.50 11.22 -19.24
C ALA A 168 7.48 10.39 -20.07
N THR A 169 7.90 9.31 -20.71
CA THR A 169 7.06 8.55 -21.65
C THR A 169 6.94 7.06 -21.34
N GLU A 170 7.79 6.51 -20.47
CA GLU A 170 7.87 5.07 -20.21
C GLU A 170 8.11 4.77 -18.74
N PHE A 171 7.61 3.61 -18.30
CA PHE A 171 8.04 2.95 -17.09
C PHE A 171 9.09 1.88 -17.42
N HIS A 172 10.13 1.79 -16.60
CA HIS A 172 11.15 0.77 -16.65
C HIS A 172 11.04 -0.09 -15.38
N PHE A 173 10.60 -1.33 -15.56
CA PHE A 173 10.43 -2.29 -14.48
C PHE A 173 11.43 -3.42 -14.63
N SER A 174 12.13 -3.75 -13.54
CA SER A 174 12.93 -4.98 -13.43
C SER A 174 12.46 -5.77 -12.23
N ALA A 175 12.48 -7.10 -12.32
CA ALA A 175 12.19 -7.96 -11.19
C ALA A 175 12.92 -9.30 -11.27
N SER A 176 13.16 -9.87 -10.10
CA SER A 176 13.62 -11.24 -9.92
C SER A 176 12.73 -11.99 -8.93
N LEU A 177 12.65 -13.30 -9.11
CA LEU A 177 11.99 -14.25 -8.21
C LEU A 177 12.94 -15.42 -7.98
N GLU A 178 13.21 -15.71 -6.72
CA GLU A 178 13.93 -16.90 -6.28
C GLU A 178 12.99 -17.75 -5.43
N ALA A 179 13.03 -19.07 -5.60
CA ALA A 179 12.35 -20.01 -4.72
C ALA A 179 13.33 -21.05 -4.20
N PHE A 180 13.17 -21.39 -2.93
CA PHE A 180 14.03 -22.30 -2.19
C PHE A 180 13.20 -23.40 -1.53
N GLU A 181 13.72 -24.63 -1.58
CA GLU A 181 13.33 -25.72 -0.69
C GLU A 181 14.45 -25.89 0.35
N GLY A 182 14.17 -25.51 1.60
CA GLY A 182 15.21 -25.29 2.61
C GLY A 182 16.21 -24.22 2.15
N GLU A 183 17.47 -24.61 2.00
CA GLU A 183 18.55 -23.73 1.50
C GLU A 183 18.82 -23.93 0.00
N ASP A 184 18.23 -24.95 -0.62
CA ASP A 184 18.47 -25.26 -2.02
C ASP A 184 17.59 -24.39 -2.92
N ARG A 185 18.22 -23.56 -3.76
CA ARG A 185 17.48 -22.75 -4.74
C ARG A 185 16.98 -23.62 -5.89
N VAL A 186 15.67 -23.84 -5.92
CA VAL A 186 15.00 -24.70 -6.92
C VAL A 186 14.50 -23.92 -8.12
N TYR A 187 14.33 -22.60 -7.99
CA TYR A 187 13.88 -21.74 -9.08
C TYR A 187 14.54 -20.36 -9.02
N PHE A 188 14.84 -19.82 -10.20
CA PHE A 188 15.27 -18.44 -10.39
C PHE A 188 14.70 -17.92 -11.72
N SER A 189 14.15 -16.72 -11.69
CA SER A 189 13.79 -15.98 -12.89
C SER A 189 14.04 -14.49 -12.68
N GLU A 190 14.49 -13.83 -13.74
CA GLU A 190 14.69 -12.39 -13.78
C GLU A 190 14.17 -11.88 -15.13
N TRP A 191 13.52 -10.71 -15.10
CA TRP A 191 13.01 -10.09 -16.30
C TRP A 191 12.97 -8.58 -16.18
N GLU A 192 13.00 -7.94 -17.35
CA GLU A 192 12.82 -6.51 -17.50
C GLU A 192 11.67 -6.22 -18.46
N ARG A 193 10.94 -5.15 -18.20
CA ARG A 193 9.90 -4.65 -19.09
C ARG A 193 9.97 -3.14 -19.18
N LYS A 194 9.72 -2.66 -20.39
CA LYS A 194 9.43 -1.25 -20.66
C LYS A 194 8.03 -1.16 -21.20
N PHE A 195 7.26 -0.22 -20.69
CA PHE A 195 5.90 0.02 -21.16
C PHE A 195 5.57 1.51 -21.12
N PRO A 196 4.69 1.99 -22.02
CA PRO A 196 4.30 3.39 -22.05
C PRO A 196 3.76 3.87 -20.70
N ARG A 197 4.02 5.13 -20.40
CA ARG A 197 3.47 5.83 -19.22
C ARG A 197 2.11 6.44 -19.56
N ASP A 198 1.14 5.56 -19.82
CA ASP A 198 -0.21 5.95 -20.17
C ASP A 198 -1.09 6.00 -18.92
N LEU A 199 -1.31 7.21 -18.39
CA LEU A 199 -2.15 7.53 -17.23
C LEU A 199 -1.65 6.87 -15.92
N ASN A 200 -1.80 7.59 -14.80
CA ASN A 200 -1.87 6.94 -13.49
C ASN A 200 -3.32 6.54 -13.22
#